data_AF-A0A1M3KPB1-F1
#
_entry.id   AF-A0A1M3KPB1-F1
#
_cell.length_a   1.000
_cell.length_b   1.000
_cell.length_c   1.000
_cell.angle_alpha   90.00
_cell.angle_beta   90.00
_cell.angle_gamma   90.00
#
_symmetry.space_group_name_H-M   'P 1'
#
loop_
_entity.id
_entity.type
_entity.pdbx_description
1 polymer ?
#
loop_
_entity_poly.entity_id
_entity_poly.type
_entity_poly.pdbx_seq_one_letter_code
_entity_poly.pdbx_strand_id
1 'polypeptide(L)'
;MPHIENINVTERAWAIFREQRARHASGASLSIVLYYMPTFTNADGTTVDGFAPGYTIDLVTQSPAGDHWHRASLPDGATFLFMPRFTWRPDEQYVVDQASAYTLSIEPEPRY
;
A
#
# COMPACT_ATOMS: atom_id res chain seq x y z
N MET A 1 -14.15 -6.13 7.82
CA MET A 1 -12.71 -5.86 7.58
C MET A 1 -11.98 -5.70 8.91
N PRO A 2 -10.95 -6.51 9.18
CA PRO A 2 -10.10 -6.37 10.35
C PRO A 2 -9.29 -5.07 10.31
N HIS A 3 -9.17 -4.43 11.48
CA HIS A 3 -8.16 -3.40 11.70
C HIS A 3 -6.89 -4.08 12.21
N ILE A 4 -5.74 -3.74 11.61
CA ILE A 4 -4.45 -4.27 12.01
C ILE A 4 -3.58 -3.15 12.59
N GLU A 5 -2.85 -3.51 13.64
CA GLU A 5 -2.01 -2.57 14.40
C GLU A 5 -0.53 -2.95 14.35
N ASN A 6 -0.21 -4.18 13.93
CA ASN A 6 1.14 -4.73 13.82
C ASN A 6 1.80 -4.38 12.47
N ILE A 7 1.64 -3.14 12.00
CA ILE A 7 2.18 -2.67 10.73
C ILE A 7 2.68 -1.23 10.87
N ASN A 8 3.93 -0.99 10.47
CA ASN A 8 4.58 0.31 10.55
C ASN A 8 4.84 0.86 9.15
N VAL A 9 4.60 2.15 8.95
CA VAL A 9 4.90 2.85 7.67
C VAL A 9 6.21 3.60 7.82
N THR A 10 7.19 3.32 6.96
CA THR A 10 8.46 4.06 6.98
C THR A 10 8.26 5.51 6.52
N GLU A 11 9.20 6.39 6.85
CA GLU A 11 9.18 7.79 6.36
C GLU A 11 9.20 7.87 4.83
N ARG A 12 9.87 6.93 4.14
CA ARG A 12 9.92 6.86 2.67
C ARG A 12 8.54 6.54 2.10
N ALA A 13 7.89 5.50 2.61
CA ALA A 13 6.52 5.17 2.21
C ALA A 13 5.56 6.30 2.57
N TRP A 14 5.75 6.94 3.73
CA TRP A 14 4.90 8.03 4.17
C TRP A 14 4.98 9.26 3.27
N ALA A 15 6.17 9.59 2.76
CA ALA A 15 6.33 10.63 1.74
C ALA A 15 5.49 10.34 0.49
N ILE A 16 5.45 9.09 0.03
CA ILE A 16 4.67 8.68 -1.15
C ILE A 16 3.16 8.83 -0.89
N PHE A 17 2.66 8.40 0.28
CA PHE A 17 1.25 8.59 0.63
C PHE A 17 0.84 10.07 0.62
N ARG A 18 1.67 10.94 1.20
CA ARG A 18 1.41 12.38 1.22
C ARG A 18 1.40 12.97 -0.18
N GLU A 19 2.35 12.57 -1.02
CA GLU A 19 2.43 13.01 -2.41
C GLU A 19 1.18 12.59 -3.21
N GLN A 20 0.75 11.32 -3.11
CA GLN A 20 -0.45 10.85 -3.80
C GLN A 20 -1.70 11.61 -3.34
N ARG A 21 -1.86 11.81 -2.03
CA ARG A 21 -2.98 12.59 -1.50
C ARG A 21 -2.96 14.05 -1.96
N ALA A 22 -1.79 14.67 -2.06
CA ALA A 22 -1.64 16.04 -2.56
C ALA A 22 -1.98 16.13 -4.05
N ARG A 23 -1.49 15.18 -4.86
CA ARG A 23 -1.77 15.11 -6.32
C ARG A 23 -3.26 14.94 -6.63
N HIS A 24 -3.99 14.24 -5.76
CA HIS A 24 -5.40 13.93 -5.91
C HIS A 24 -6.30 14.68 -4.91
N ALA A 25 -5.78 15.77 -4.32
CA ALA A 25 -6.54 16.58 -3.39
C ALA A 25 -7.78 17.13 -4.11
N SER A 26 -8.95 16.70 -3.67
CA SER A 26 -10.24 17.10 -4.22
C SER A 26 -11.24 17.31 -3.09
N GLY A 27 -12.41 17.89 -3.41
CA GLY A 27 -13.49 18.02 -2.44
C GLY A 27 -14.17 16.69 -2.06
N ALA A 28 -13.84 15.59 -2.74
CA ALA A 28 -14.40 14.28 -2.45
C ALA A 28 -13.63 13.59 -1.32
N SER A 29 -14.35 12.84 -0.48
CA SER A 29 -13.72 11.94 0.49
C SER A 29 -13.17 10.73 -0.26
N LEU A 30 -11.84 10.60 -0.31
CA LEU A 30 -11.14 9.51 -0.98
C LEU A 30 -10.58 8.51 0.05
N SER A 31 -10.72 7.23 -0.27
CA SER A 31 -10.15 6.11 0.46
C SER A 31 -8.85 5.67 -0.21
N ILE A 32 -7.81 5.41 0.58
CA ILE A 32 -6.51 4.95 0.08
C ILE A 32 -6.54 3.43 0.00
N VAL A 33 -6.27 2.89 -1.18
CA VAL A 33 -6.34 1.46 -1.44
C VAL A 33 -5.03 0.98 -2.05
N LEU A 34 -4.51 -0.14 -1.57
CA LEU A 34 -3.30 -0.76 -2.08
C LEU A 34 -3.61 -2.06 -2.82
N TYR A 35 -3.18 -2.13 -4.07
CA TYR A 35 -3.30 -3.32 -4.91
C TYR A 35 -1.92 -3.90 -5.23
N TYR A 36 -1.76 -5.21 -5.06
CA TYR A 36 -0.50 -5.85 -5.43
C TYR A 36 -0.39 -5.94 -6.96
N MET A 37 0.63 -5.33 -7.52
CA MET A 37 1.00 -5.38 -8.92
C MET A 37 2.25 -6.26 -9.07
N PRO A 38 2.14 -7.47 -9.65
CA PRO A 38 3.27 -8.38 -9.80
C PRO A 38 4.23 -7.95 -10.92
N THR A 39 3.71 -7.26 -11.94
CA THR A 39 4.46 -6.84 -13.13
C THR A 39 3.84 -5.58 -13.70
N PHE A 40 4.66 -4.71 -14.28
CA PHE A 40 4.19 -3.60 -15.10
C PHE A 40 4.88 -3.63 -16.46
N THR A 41 4.11 -3.82 -17.52
CA THR A 41 4.62 -4.02 -18.88
C THR A 41 4.18 -2.90 -19.81
N ASN A 42 5.11 -2.41 -20.62
CA ASN A 42 4.85 -1.52 -21.75
C ASN A 42 4.00 -2.20 -22.82
N ALA A 43 3.46 -1.40 -23.75
CA ALA A 43 2.66 -1.90 -24.87
C ALA A 43 3.44 -2.84 -25.81
N ASP A 44 4.77 -2.73 -25.84
CA ASP A 44 5.66 -3.59 -26.62
C ASP A 44 6.03 -4.91 -25.90
N GLY A 45 5.48 -5.15 -24.71
CA GLY A 45 5.71 -6.36 -23.91
C GLY A 45 6.95 -6.31 -23.00
N THR A 46 7.72 -5.22 -23.00
CA THR A 46 8.85 -5.05 -22.08
C THR A 46 8.38 -4.68 -20.68
N THR A 47 9.03 -5.19 -19.62
CA THR A 47 8.79 -4.70 -18.26
C THR A 47 9.32 -3.28 -18.12
N VAL A 48 8.56 -2.41 -17.47
CA VAL A 48 8.97 -1.03 -17.20
C VAL A 48 10.26 -1.04 -16.38
N ASP A 49 11.27 -0.32 -16.86
CA ASP A 49 12.57 -0.25 -16.18
C ASP A 49 12.44 0.36 -14.79
N GLY A 50 13.19 -0.18 -13.82
CA GLY A 50 13.10 0.22 -12.42
C GLY A 50 11.82 -0.19 -11.68
N PHE A 51 10.90 -0.94 -12.32
CA PHE A 51 9.76 -1.52 -11.64
C PHE A 51 10.19 -2.66 -10.70
N ALA A 52 9.67 -2.65 -9.47
CA ALA A 52 9.71 -3.80 -8.57
C ALA A 52 8.28 -4.24 -8.23
N PRO A 53 7.98 -5.56 -8.23
CA PRO A 53 6.69 -6.07 -7.79
C PRO A 53 6.32 -5.52 -6.40
N GLY A 54 5.09 -5.03 -6.25
CA GLY A 54 4.69 -4.39 -5.01
C GLY A 54 3.29 -3.79 -5.08
N TYR A 55 2.93 -3.06 -4.04
CA TYR A 55 1.64 -2.42 -3.86
C TYR A 55 1.60 -1.06 -4.54
N THR A 56 0.65 -0.86 -5.45
CA THR A 56 0.33 0.46 -6.00
C THR A 56 -0.71 1.16 -5.14
N ILE A 57 -0.65 2.48 -5.06
CA ILE A 57 -1.66 3.30 -4.39
C ILE A 57 -2.74 3.68 -5.40
N ASP A 58 -3.99 3.45 -5.02
CA ASP A 58 -5.19 3.97 -5.67
C ASP A 58 -6.01 4.80 -4.68
N LEU A 59 -6.73 5.78 -5.19
CA LEU A 59 -7.56 6.70 -4.41
C LEU A 59 -8.99 6.65 -4.92
N VAL A 60 -9.86 5.99 -4.17
CA VAL A 60 -11.22 5.66 -4.61
C VAL A 60 -12.27 6.38 -3.79
N THR A 61 -13.38 6.77 -4.43
CA THR A 61 -14.53 7.39 -3.75
C THR A 61 -15.39 6.37 -2.99
N GLN A 62 -15.32 5.11 -3.38
CA GLN A 62 -16.02 4.00 -2.72
C GLN A 62 -14.98 3.02 -2.18
N SER A 63 -14.85 2.95 -0.86
CA SER A 63 -13.99 1.95 -0.20
C SER A 63 -14.39 0.54 -0.62
N PRO A 64 -13.42 -0.33 -0.97
CA PRO A 64 -13.72 -1.72 -1.23
C PRO A 64 -14.24 -2.41 0.04
N ALA A 65 -15.08 -3.42 -0.15
CA ALA A 65 -15.68 -4.22 0.91
C ALA A 65 -15.26 -5.70 0.80
N GLY A 66 -15.42 -6.43 1.90
CA GLY A 66 -15.13 -7.87 1.98
C GLY A 66 -13.99 -8.21 2.93
N ASP A 67 -13.80 -9.51 3.13
CA ASP A 67 -12.91 -10.04 4.18
C ASP A 67 -11.45 -10.23 3.72
N HIS A 68 -11.19 -10.06 2.43
CA HIS A 68 -9.83 -10.08 1.86
C HIS A 68 -9.07 -8.76 2.08
N TRP A 69 -9.78 -7.72 2.51
CA TRP A 69 -9.23 -6.40 2.78
C TRP A 69 -8.85 -6.28 4.25
N HIS A 70 -7.70 -5.66 4.50
CA HIS A 70 -7.22 -5.26 5.81
C HIS A 70 -7.16 -3.74 5.87
N ARG A 71 -7.40 -3.18 7.06
CA ARG A 71 -7.30 -1.74 7.33
C ARG A 71 -6.17 -1.43 8.28
N ALA A 72 -5.29 -0.52 7.90
CA ALA A 72 -4.20 -0.03 8.72
C ALA A 72 -4.23 1.50 8.82
N SER A 73 -3.55 2.03 9.84
CA SER A 73 -3.45 3.47 10.09
C SER A 73 -2.14 4.03 9.51
N LEU A 74 -2.22 5.22 8.96
CA LEU A 74 -1.09 6.08 8.60
C LEU A 74 -0.63 6.86 9.84
N PRO A 75 0.59 7.43 9.83
CA PRO A 75 1.11 8.22 10.95
C PRO A 75 0.24 9.42 11.37
N ASP A 76 -0.56 9.97 10.44
CA ASP A 76 -1.49 11.08 10.73
C ASP A 76 -2.89 10.62 11.16
N GLY A 77 -3.09 9.32 11.37
CA GLY A 77 -4.38 8.73 11.73
C GLY A 77 -5.34 8.50 10.57
N ALA A 78 -4.98 8.89 9.33
CA ALA A 78 -5.73 8.45 8.16
C ALA A 78 -5.61 6.93 7.98
N THR A 79 -6.52 6.32 7.24
CA THR A 79 -6.48 4.86 7.02
C THR A 79 -6.21 4.50 5.58
N PHE A 80 -5.54 3.36 5.38
CA PHE A 80 -5.42 2.73 4.08
C PHE A 80 -5.92 1.28 4.14
N LEU A 81 -6.44 0.82 3.00
CA LEU A 81 -6.91 -0.53 2.78
C LEU A 81 -5.90 -1.29 1.93
N PHE A 82 -5.67 -2.57 2.21
CA PHE A 82 -4.82 -3.40 1.36
C PHE A 82 -5.25 -4.86 1.40
N MET A 83 -4.92 -5.61 0.34
CA MET A 83 -5.06 -7.06 0.31
C MET A 83 -3.68 -7.70 0.57
N PRO A 84 -3.48 -8.43 1.68
CA PRO A 84 -2.23 -9.13 1.91
C PRO A 84 -1.93 -10.14 0.79
N ARG A 85 -0.70 -10.15 0.29
CA ARG A 85 -0.21 -11.16 -0.68
C ARG A 85 0.16 -12.50 -0.02
N PHE A 86 0.08 -12.54 1.30
CA PHE A 86 0.47 -13.67 2.16
C PHE A 86 -0.54 -13.81 3.30
N THR A 87 -0.49 -14.94 4.01
CA THR A 87 -1.29 -15.14 5.21
C THR A 87 -0.80 -14.20 6.32
N TRP A 88 -1.66 -13.26 6.72
CA TRP A 88 -1.36 -12.33 7.81
C TRP A 88 -1.17 -13.07 9.13
N ARG A 89 -0.10 -12.75 9.87
CA ARG A 89 0.17 -13.34 11.18
C ARG A 89 0.11 -12.26 12.27
N PRO A 90 -0.77 -12.41 13.27
CA PRO A 90 -0.96 -11.37 14.29
C PRO A 90 0.24 -11.21 15.24
N ASP A 91 1.16 -12.19 15.27
CA ASP A 91 2.37 -12.22 16.10
C ASP A 91 3.64 -11.74 15.37
N GLU A 92 3.54 -11.38 14.09
CA GLU A 92 4.62 -10.75 13.33
C GLU A 92 4.46 -9.23 13.31
N GLN A 93 5.57 -8.51 13.14
CA GLN A 93 5.54 -7.08 12.80
C GLN A 93 5.75 -6.94 11.30
N TYR A 94 5.06 -6.00 10.68
CA TYR A 94 5.15 -5.73 9.26
C TYR A 94 5.60 -4.30 9.00
N VAL A 95 6.30 -4.10 7.89
CA VAL A 95 6.78 -2.80 7.46
C VAL A 95 6.25 -2.49 6.07
N VAL A 96 5.65 -1.32 5.92
CA VAL A 96 5.35 -0.69 4.63
C VAL A 96 6.50 0.22 4.26
N ASP A 97 7.21 -0.10 3.18
CA ASP A 97 8.35 0.68 2.71
C ASP A 97 8.29 0.90 1.20
N GLN A 98 9.10 1.81 0.68
CA GLN A 98 9.23 2.00 -0.77
C GLN A 98 9.93 0.79 -1.42
N ALA A 99 9.23 0.11 -2.34
CA ALA A 99 9.81 -0.98 -3.13
C ALA A 99 10.48 -0.48 -4.41
N SER A 100 9.86 0.50 -5.07
CA SER A 100 10.39 1.16 -6.27
C SER A 100 9.89 2.61 -6.37
N ALA A 101 10.22 3.29 -7.46
CA ALA A 101 9.59 4.57 -7.80
C ALA A 101 8.07 4.47 -8.01
N TYR A 102 7.54 3.26 -8.23
CA TYR A 102 6.15 3.02 -8.61
C TYR A 102 5.33 2.28 -7.54
N THR A 103 5.99 1.58 -6.62
CA THR A 103 5.35 0.61 -5.73
C THR A 103 5.89 0.68 -4.30
N LEU A 104 5.03 0.30 -3.37
CA LEU A 104 5.34 0.02 -1.98
C LEU A 104 5.57 -1.49 -1.77
N SER A 105 6.30 -1.86 -0.73
CA SER A 105 6.39 -3.22 -0.20
C SER A 105 5.59 -3.29 1.09
N ILE A 106 5.05 -4.47 1.40
CA ILE A 106 4.54 -4.80 2.73
C ILE A 106 5.15 -6.14 3.05
N GLU A 107 6.07 -6.17 4.02
CA GLU A 107 6.85 -7.37 4.33
C GLU A 107 6.98 -7.55 5.85
N PRO A 108 7.14 -8.79 6.35
CA PRO A 108 7.51 -9.02 7.74
C PRO A 108 8.82 -8.28 8.06
N GLU A 109 8.87 -7.65 9.22
CA GLU A 109 10.09 -7.01 9.71
C GLU A 109 11.18 -8.09 9.91
N PRO A 110 12.43 -7.87 9.46
CA PRO A 110 13.51 -8.82 9.67
C PRO A 110 13.72 -9.04 11.18
N ARG A 111 13.52 -10.27 11.65
CA ARG A 111 13.93 -10.65 13.01
C ARG A 111 15.46 -10.80 13.01
N TYR A 112 16.15 -9.84 13.60
CA TYR A 112 17.59 -9.90 13.86
C TYR A 112 17.92 -10.83 15.03
#